data_AF-A0A3L6NIH6-F1
#
_entry.id   AF-A0A3L6NIH6-F1
#
_cell.length_a   1.000
_cell.length_b   1.000
_cell.length_c   1.000
_cell.angle_alpha   90.00
_cell.angle_beta   90.00
_cell.angle_gamma   90.00
#
_symmetry.space_group_name_H-M   'P 1'
#
loop_
_entity.id
_entity.type
_entity.pdbx_description
1 polymer ?
#
loop_
_entity_poly.entity_id
_entity_poly.type
_entity_poly.pdbx_seq_one_letter_code
_entity_poly.pdbx_strand_id
1 'polypeptide(L)'
;MASLKDPISNALTTAQKVAIKNVRVFHGEQLTAPTSVVIDGGVIVSDATGAQEIDGANGVLIPGLIDSHVHLEGERHLQRMADWGVTTALGMGEWWPEKLHALRNREGLTDIRSACIPATTPGSLHSKPRLGPTTLQIHVDHI
;
A
#
# COMPACT_ATOMS: atom_id res chain seq x y z
N MET A 1 38.99 -13.39 25.70
CA MET A 1 38.52 -12.66 24.51
C MET A 1 37.05 -12.98 24.34
N ALA A 2 36.17 -12.11 24.84
CA ALA A 2 34.72 -12.28 24.72
C ALA A 2 34.31 -11.89 23.30
N SER A 3 33.67 -12.82 22.58
CA SER A 3 33.06 -12.57 21.28
C SER A 3 31.85 -11.65 21.47
N LEU A 4 31.95 -10.44 20.93
CA LEU A 4 30.85 -9.51 20.78
C LEU A 4 29.80 -10.17 19.87
N LYS A 5 28.64 -10.53 20.44
CA LYS A 5 27.46 -10.88 19.64
C LYS A 5 26.94 -9.59 19.02
N ASP A 6 26.87 -9.57 17.70
CA ASP A 6 26.33 -8.45 16.95
C ASP A 6 24.88 -8.15 17.38
N PRO A 7 24.56 -6.92 17.82
CA PRO A 7 23.23 -6.55 18.32
C PRO A 7 22.18 -6.36 17.22
N ILE A 8 22.51 -6.64 15.95
CA ILE A 8 21.61 -6.42 14.79
C ILE A 8 20.79 -7.68 14.45
N SER A 9 21.03 -8.81 15.12
CA SER A 9 20.33 -10.07 14.79
C SER A 9 18.85 -10.15 15.25
N ASN A 10 18.30 -9.16 15.95
CA ASN A 10 16.94 -9.23 16.50
C ASN A 10 16.11 -7.98 16.14
N ALA A 11 15.43 -8.01 15.00
CA ALA A 11 14.09 -7.46 14.77
C ALA A 11 13.74 -7.40 13.27
N LEU A 12 13.82 -8.54 12.57
CA LEU A 12 12.82 -8.81 11.56
C LEU A 12 11.83 -9.70 12.29
N THR A 13 10.72 -9.13 12.75
CA THR A 13 9.55 -9.93 13.08
C THR A 13 9.20 -10.68 11.80
N THR A 14 9.65 -11.92 11.66
CA THR A 14 9.20 -12.78 10.57
C THR A 14 7.70 -12.88 10.78
N ALA A 15 6.93 -12.19 9.95
CA ALA A 15 5.48 -12.21 10.04
C ALA A 15 5.06 -13.67 10.12
N GLN A 16 4.35 -14.03 11.19
CA GLN A 16 4.00 -15.41 11.47
C GLN A 16 3.27 -15.98 10.25
N LYS A 17 3.69 -17.15 9.78
CA LYS A 17 3.02 -17.84 8.68
C LYS A 17 1.59 -18.17 9.08
N VAL A 18 0.62 -17.85 8.24
CA VAL A 18 -0.82 -18.01 8.52
C VAL A 18 -1.48 -18.85 7.44
N ALA A 19 -2.38 -19.74 7.81
CA ALA A 19 -3.29 -20.45 6.91
C ALA A 19 -4.74 -20.08 7.25
N ILE A 20 -5.39 -19.33 6.37
CA ILE A 20 -6.81 -18.98 6.48
C ILE A 20 -7.61 -20.11 5.84
N LYS A 21 -8.36 -20.87 6.64
CA LYS A 21 -9.16 -22.01 6.20
C LYS A 21 -10.62 -21.64 5.99
N ASN A 22 -11.37 -22.53 5.32
CA ASN A 22 -12.81 -22.41 5.13
C ASN A 22 -13.21 -21.06 4.50
N VAL A 23 -12.48 -20.61 3.49
CA VAL A 23 -12.80 -19.40 2.74
C VAL A 23 -13.17 -19.72 1.30
N ARG A 24 -13.98 -18.87 0.68
CA ARG A 24 -14.20 -18.86 -0.76
C ARG A 24 -13.36 -17.74 -1.36
N VAL A 25 -12.48 -18.05 -2.29
CA VAL A 25 -11.63 -17.04 -2.93
C VAL A 25 -12.32 -16.52 -4.18
N PHE A 26 -12.44 -15.21 -4.33
CA PHE A 26 -12.77 -14.59 -5.60
C PHE A 26 -11.50 -14.39 -6.42
N HIS A 27 -11.40 -15.04 -7.57
CA HIS A 27 -10.21 -14.96 -8.43
C HIS A 27 -10.41 -14.05 -9.66
N GLY A 28 -11.40 -13.15 -9.62
CA GLY A 28 -11.68 -12.19 -10.69
C GLY A 28 -12.87 -12.53 -11.57
N GLU A 29 -13.31 -13.80 -11.60
CA GLU A 29 -14.45 -14.23 -12.44
C GLU A 29 -15.54 -14.91 -11.61
N GLN A 30 -15.15 -15.78 -10.68
CA GLN A 30 -16.08 -16.52 -9.84
C GLN A 30 -15.47 -16.82 -8.46
N LEU A 31 -16.31 -17.34 -7.56
CA LEU A 31 -15.89 -17.86 -6.26
C LEU A 31 -15.45 -19.31 -6.37
N THR A 32 -14.39 -19.67 -5.65
CA THR A 32 -14.01 -21.08 -5.48
C THR A 32 -15.01 -21.84 -4.59
N ALA A 33 -14.91 -23.16 -4.59
CA ALA A 33 -15.34 -23.96 -3.45
C ALA A 33 -14.55 -23.56 -2.17
N PRO A 34 -15.05 -23.85 -0.96
CA PRO A 34 -14.30 -23.62 0.27
C PRO A 34 -12.88 -24.21 0.19
N THR A 35 -11.89 -23.37 0.48
CA THR A 35 -10.46 -23.68 0.34
C THR A 35 -9.66 -23.00 1.46
N SER A 36 -8.34 -23.13 1.41
CA SER A 36 -7.39 -22.46 2.31
C SER A 36 -6.43 -21.56 1.54
N VAL A 37 -6.05 -20.44 2.14
CA VAL A 37 -5.01 -19.53 1.63
C VAL A 37 -3.90 -19.42 2.66
N VAL A 38 -2.66 -19.67 2.24
CA VAL A 38 -1.48 -19.59 3.12
C VAL A 38 -0.68 -18.36 2.80
N ILE A 39 -0.31 -17.60 3.82
CA ILE A 39 0.48 -16.37 3.75
C ILE A 39 1.76 -16.58 4.56
N ASP A 40 2.90 -16.34 3.94
CA ASP A 40 4.23 -16.41 4.57
C ASP A 40 5.04 -15.17 4.18
N GLY A 41 5.49 -14.37 5.14
CA GLY A 41 6.31 -13.18 4.86
C GLY A 41 5.68 -12.17 3.88
N GLY A 42 4.36 -12.07 3.82
CA GLY A 42 3.63 -11.15 2.93
C GLY A 42 3.36 -11.68 1.51
N VAL A 43 3.71 -12.93 1.22
CA VAL A 43 3.38 -13.60 -0.05
C VAL A 43 2.44 -14.78 0.15
N ILE A 44 1.63 -15.08 -0.86
CA ILE A 44 0.75 -16.25 -0.88
C ILE A 44 1.58 -17.47 -1.31
N VAL A 45 1.54 -18.54 -0.52
CA VAL A 45 2.27 -19.79 -0.76
C VAL A 45 1.34 -21.00 -0.72
N SER A 46 1.83 -22.17 -1.17
CA SER A 46 1.07 -23.43 -1.14
C SER A 46 1.33 -24.28 0.11
N ASP A 47 2.53 -24.21 0.69
CA ASP A 47 2.91 -25.01 1.85
C ASP A 47 2.32 -24.43 3.14
N ALA A 48 1.47 -25.18 3.84
CA ALA A 48 0.87 -24.81 5.11
C ALA A 48 1.70 -25.25 6.34
N THR A 49 2.84 -25.92 6.15
CA THR A 49 3.64 -26.46 7.26
C THR A 49 4.07 -25.33 8.21
N GLY A 50 3.78 -25.50 9.50
CA GLY A 50 4.11 -24.53 10.54
C GLY A 50 3.23 -23.27 10.56
N ALA A 51 2.18 -23.18 9.73
CA ALA A 51 1.29 -22.04 9.71
C ALA A 51 0.33 -22.04 10.92
N GLN A 52 0.07 -20.85 11.48
CA GLN A 52 -1.05 -20.64 12.38
C GLN A 52 -2.37 -20.72 11.59
N GLU A 53 -3.29 -21.55 12.06
CA GLU A 53 -4.59 -21.68 11.43
C GLU A 53 -5.58 -20.62 11.90
N ILE A 54 -6.30 -20.02 10.96
CA ILE A 54 -7.40 -19.08 11.19
C ILE A 54 -8.63 -19.60 10.44
N ASP A 55 -9.76 -19.76 11.13
CA ASP A 55 -11.02 -20.13 10.47
C ASP A 55 -11.68 -18.91 9.85
N GLY A 56 -11.86 -18.92 8.53
CA GLY A 56 -12.55 -17.87 7.77
C GLY A 56 -14.07 -17.96 7.80
N ALA A 57 -14.65 -18.95 8.50
CA ALA A 57 -16.09 -19.06 8.75
C ALA A 57 -16.97 -19.02 7.48
N ASN A 58 -16.50 -19.65 6.39
CA ASN A 58 -17.13 -19.63 5.05
C ASN A 58 -17.24 -18.23 4.41
N GLY A 59 -16.47 -17.26 4.91
CA GLY A 59 -16.36 -15.93 4.34
C GLY A 59 -15.75 -15.93 2.94
N VAL A 60 -15.87 -14.78 2.28
CA VAL A 60 -15.29 -14.53 0.96
C VAL A 60 -13.99 -13.77 1.13
N LEU A 61 -12.90 -14.29 0.57
CA LEU A 61 -11.63 -13.61 0.45
C LEU A 61 -11.51 -13.03 -0.95
N ILE A 62 -11.30 -11.71 -1.03
CA ILE A 62 -11.07 -11.00 -2.29
C ILE A 62 -9.64 -10.42 -2.31
N PRO A 63 -9.05 -10.17 -3.48
CA PRO A 63 -7.84 -9.37 -3.58
C PRO A 63 -8.05 -7.99 -2.94
N GLY A 64 -7.00 -7.43 -2.35
CA GLY A 64 -7.03 -6.06 -1.87
C GLY A 64 -7.40 -5.08 -2.98
N LEU A 65 -8.22 -4.08 -2.65
CA LEU A 65 -8.72 -3.13 -3.64
C LEU A 65 -7.62 -2.14 -4.05
N ILE A 66 -7.68 -1.71 -5.31
CA ILE A 66 -6.79 -0.69 -5.87
C ILE A 66 -7.62 0.54 -6.22
N ASP A 67 -7.37 1.66 -5.55
CA ASP A 67 -7.91 2.96 -5.95
C ASP A 67 -6.91 3.66 -6.87
N SER A 68 -7.27 3.73 -8.16
CA SER A 68 -6.40 4.28 -9.20
C SER A 68 -6.46 5.80 -9.33
N HIS A 69 -7.27 6.50 -8.51
CA HIS A 69 -7.41 7.95 -8.61
C HIS A 69 -7.64 8.59 -7.24
N VAL A 70 -6.55 8.82 -6.51
CA VAL A 70 -6.59 9.44 -5.18
C VAL A 70 -5.93 10.80 -5.20
N HIS A 71 -6.51 11.78 -4.52
CA HIS A 71 -5.79 12.99 -4.13
C HIS A 71 -5.34 12.84 -2.67
N LEU A 72 -4.04 12.75 -2.44
CA LEU A 72 -3.50 12.45 -1.12
C LEU A 72 -3.71 13.61 -0.14
N GLU A 73 -4.49 13.36 0.92
CA GLU A 73 -4.76 14.34 1.98
C GLU A 73 -3.81 14.19 3.17
N GLY A 74 -3.46 12.96 3.54
CA GLY A 74 -2.54 12.66 4.64
C GLY A 74 -2.73 11.24 5.19
N GLU A 75 -2.09 10.95 6.32
CA GLU A 75 -2.10 9.61 6.95
C GLU A 75 -3.51 9.08 7.24
N ARG A 76 -4.40 9.90 7.82
CA ARG A 76 -5.80 9.50 8.10
C ARG A 76 -6.56 9.08 6.84
N HIS A 77 -6.22 9.66 5.69
CA HIS A 77 -6.83 9.27 4.42
C HIS A 77 -6.40 7.84 4.03
N LEU A 78 -5.11 7.54 4.12
CA LEU A 78 -4.58 6.19 3.87
C LEU A 78 -5.12 5.16 4.88
N GLN A 79 -5.24 5.54 6.16
CA GLN A 79 -5.84 4.66 7.17
C GLN A 79 -7.28 4.30 6.82
N ARG A 80 -8.09 5.30 6.49
CA ARG A 80 -9.49 5.08 6.10
C ARG A 80 -9.58 4.18 4.87
N MET A 81 -8.73 4.37 3.87
CA MET A 81 -8.70 3.48 2.70
C MET A 81 -8.42 2.02 3.09
N ALA A 82 -7.46 1.79 3.98
CA ALA A 82 -7.15 0.45 4.51
C ALA A 82 -8.34 -0.16 5.28
N ASP A 83 -9.05 0.63 6.10
CA ASP A 83 -10.23 0.19 6.86
C ASP A 83 -11.36 -0.35 5.94
N TRP A 84 -11.40 0.12 4.68
CA TRP A 84 -12.37 -0.31 3.66
C TRP A 84 -11.79 -1.30 2.64
N GLY A 85 -10.60 -1.85 2.92
CA GLY A 85 -9.99 -2.90 2.10
C GLY A 85 -9.21 -2.40 0.87
N VAL A 86 -8.96 -1.10 0.75
CA VAL A 86 -8.05 -0.55 -0.27
C VAL A 86 -6.61 -0.72 0.20
N THR A 87 -5.88 -1.62 -0.45
CA THR A 87 -4.49 -1.94 -0.09
C THR A 87 -3.48 -1.14 -0.90
N THR A 88 -3.89 -0.61 -2.06
CA THR A 88 -3.03 0.19 -2.94
C THR A 88 -3.80 1.41 -3.47
N ALA A 89 -3.16 2.57 -3.44
CA ALA A 89 -3.67 3.81 -4.02
C ALA A 89 -2.67 4.39 -5.02
N LEU A 90 -3.19 5.05 -6.06
CA LEU A 90 -2.41 5.84 -7.00
C LEU A 90 -2.75 7.33 -6.85
N GLY A 91 -1.82 8.07 -6.27
CA GLY A 91 -1.88 9.50 -6.04
C GLY A 91 -1.76 10.32 -7.33
N MET A 92 -2.76 11.15 -7.60
CA MET A 92 -2.86 12.06 -8.73
C MET A 92 -2.49 13.48 -8.33
N GLY A 93 -1.47 14.02 -8.98
CA GLY A 93 -1.07 15.41 -8.83
C GLY A 93 -0.36 15.71 -7.51
N GLU A 94 0.71 14.96 -7.24
CA GLU A 94 1.53 15.11 -6.03
C GLU A 94 2.52 16.27 -6.20
N TRP A 95 2.09 17.48 -5.85
CA TRP A 95 2.92 18.69 -5.88
C TRP A 95 3.98 18.75 -4.77
N TRP A 96 3.82 17.95 -3.71
CA TRP A 96 4.72 17.90 -2.55
C TRP A 96 5.25 16.47 -2.37
N PRO A 97 6.33 16.09 -3.06
CA PRO A 97 6.93 14.77 -2.96
C PRO A 97 7.24 14.36 -1.51
N GLU A 98 7.62 15.31 -0.65
CA GLU A 98 7.96 15.06 0.75
C GLU A 98 6.78 14.46 1.53
N LYS A 99 5.56 14.93 1.25
CA LYS A 99 4.33 14.41 1.86
C LYS A 99 4.10 12.95 1.46
N LEU A 100 4.27 12.65 0.17
CA LEU A 100 4.16 11.28 -0.34
C LEU A 100 5.24 10.39 0.29
N HIS A 101 6.50 10.84 0.32
CA HIS A 101 7.62 10.09 0.86
C HIS A 101 7.46 9.76 2.35
N ALA A 102 6.94 10.71 3.14
CA ALA A 102 6.68 10.52 4.55
C ALA A 102 5.62 9.44 4.86
N LEU A 103 4.76 9.12 3.87
CA LEU A 103 3.62 8.22 4.04
C LEU A 103 3.80 6.86 3.35
N ARG A 104 4.87 6.66 2.58
CA ARG A 104 5.17 5.36 1.94
C ARG A 104 5.69 4.32 2.93
N ASN A 105 5.43 3.05 2.63
CA ASN A 105 5.93 1.89 3.38
C ASN A 105 5.58 1.93 4.87
N ARG A 106 4.40 2.44 5.20
CA ARG A 106 3.88 2.52 6.56
C ARG A 106 2.99 1.32 6.83
N GLU A 107 3.34 0.51 7.82
CA GLU A 107 2.51 -0.62 8.24
C GLU A 107 1.11 -0.15 8.66
N GLY A 108 0.10 -0.94 8.29
CA GLY A 108 -1.31 -0.64 8.60
C GLY A 108 -1.97 0.41 7.69
N LEU A 109 -1.22 1.08 6.81
CA LEU A 109 -1.75 2.03 5.84
C LEU A 109 -1.84 1.42 4.44
N THR A 110 -2.75 1.93 3.62
CA THR A 110 -2.76 1.71 2.17
C THR A 110 -1.41 2.10 1.55
N ASP A 111 -0.82 1.22 0.73
CA ASP A 111 0.39 1.57 -0.04
C ASP A 111 0.06 2.68 -1.05
N ILE A 112 0.95 3.67 -1.19
CA ILE A 112 0.71 4.84 -2.04
C ILE A 112 1.78 4.98 -3.12
N ARG A 113 1.33 4.86 -4.37
CA ARG A 113 2.10 5.18 -5.58
C ARG A 113 1.70 6.56 -6.08
N SER A 114 2.47 7.15 -6.98
CA SER A 114 2.17 8.47 -7.55
C SER A 114 2.33 8.46 -9.05
N ALA A 115 1.43 9.16 -9.74
CA ALA A 115 1.53 9.49 -11.16
C ALA A 115 2.25 10.83 -11.41
N CYS A 116 2.99 11.33 -10.41
CA CYS A 116 3.75 12.57 -10.43
C CYS A 116 2.87 13.84 -10.51
N ILE A 117 3.55 14.97 -10.76
CA ILE A 117 2.94 16.27 -11.04
C ILE A 117 2.14 16.15 -12.35
N PRO A 118 0.92 16.70 -12.42
CA PRO A 118 0.11 16.57 -13.61
C PRO A 118 0.76 17.32 -14.78
N ALA A 119 0.45 16.93 -16.02
CA ALA A 119 0.80 17.75 -17.16
C ALA A 119 0.07 19.12 -17.06
N THR A 120 0.82 20.20 -17.21
CA THR A 120 0.27 21.56 -17.12
C THR A 120 0.79 22.45 -18.25
N THR A 121 0.04 23.50 -18.55
CA THR A 121 0.44 24.58 -19.47
C THR A 121 0.58 25.89 -18.70
N PRO A 122 1.54 26.77 -19.06
CA PRO A 122 1.72 28.06 -18.39
C PRO A 122 0.42 28.87 -18.34
N GLY A 123 0.13 29.44 -17.18
CA GLY A 123 -1.07 30.28 -16.95
C GLY A 123 -2.36 29.50 -16.69
N SER A 124 -2.39 28.18 -16.89
CA SER A 124 -3.56 27.35 -16.57
C SER A 124 -3.82 27.28 -15.07
N LEU A 125 -5.07 26.95 -14.70
CA LEU A 125 -5.44 26.73 -13.29
C LEU A 125 -4.64 25.58 -12.64
N HIS A 126 -4.19 24.61 -13.42
CA HIS A 126 -3.38 23.49 -12.93
C HIS A 126 -1.89 23.82 -12.83
N SER A 127 -1.39 24.85 -13.53
CA SER A 127 0.02 25.30 -13.40
C SER A 127 0.34 26.03 -12.10
N LYS A 128 -0.68 26.30 -11.28
CA LYS A 128 -0.54 26.98 -10.00
C LYS A 128 -0.63 25.93 -8.88
N PRO A 129 0.43 25.70 -8.09
CA PRO A 129 0.34 24.81 -6.94
C PRO A 129 -0.76 25.36 -6.02
N ARG A 130 -1.82 24.57 -5.81
CA ARG A 130 -3.07 25.15 -5.28
C ARG A 130 -2.96 25.68 -3.84
N LEU A 131 -1.98 25.26 -3.02
CA LEU A 131 -1.82 25.71 -1.63
C LEU A 131 -0.38 25.45 -1.10
N GLY A 132 0.60 26.32 -1.39
CA GLY A 132 1.97 26.28 -0.84
C GLY A 132 2.70 27.61 -1.10
N PRO A 133 3.78 27.97 -0.35
CA PRO A 133 4.39 29.30 -0.43
C PRO A 133 4.80 29.62 -1.87
N THR A 134 4.48 30.85 -2.27
CA THR A 134 4.36 31.35 -3.66
C THR A 134 5.67 31.42 -4.47
N THR A 135 6.71 30.69 -4.09
CA THR A 135 8.06 30.91 -4.60
C THR A 135 8.72 29.60 -5.06
N LEU A 136 8.11 28.90 -6.01
CA LEU A 136 8.81 27.95 -6.87
C LEU A 136 8.22 28.07 -8.27
N GLN A 137 8.74 29.07 -9.00
CA GLN A 137 8.46 29.23 -10.41
C GLN A 137 9.39 28.26 -11.14
N ILE A 138 8.85 27.12 -11.58
CA ILE A 138 9.59 26.22 -12.47
C ILE A 138 9.68 26.94 -13.81
N HIS A 139 10.85 27.46 -14.12
CA HIS A 139 11.18 27.97 -15.45
C HIS A 139 11.28 26.74 -16.36
N VAL A 140 10.28 26.54 -17.21
CA VAL A 140 10.38 25.60 -18.32
C VAL A 140 10.95 26.42 -19.46
N ASP A 141 12.26 26.36 -19.65
CA ASP A 141 12.89 26.91 -20.84
C ASP A 141 12.27 26.23 -22.06
N HIS A 142 11.82 27.05 -23.00
CA HIS A 142 11.26 26.62 -24.28
C HIS A 142 12.30 25.78 -25.04
N ILE A 143 11.84 24.69 -25.64
CA ILE A 143 12.57 23.98 -26.71
C ILE A 143 12.67 24.90 -27.92
#